data_AF-A0A524L9N5-F1
#
_entry.id   AF-A0A524L9N5-F1
#
_cell.length_a   1.000
_cell.length_b   1.000
_cell.length_c   1.000
_cell.angle_alpha   90.00
_cell.angle_beta   90.00
_cell.angle_gamma   90.00
#
_symmetry.space_group_name_H-M   'P 1'
#
loop_
_entity.id
_entity.type
_entity.pdbx_description
1 polymer ?
#
loop_
_entity_poly.entity_id
_entity_poly.type
_entity_poly.pdbx_seq_one_letter_code
_entity_poly.pdbx_strand_id
1 'polypeptide(L)'
;MSSGPLRIASLLPSTTEIACALGFQDRLVGRSHECGFPAGIEGLPVLTQPKLDATQSSREIDASVRALVRDGLSVYRVDAERLRELA
;
A
#
# COMPACT_ATOMS: atom_id res chain seq x y z
N MET A 1 27.36 -5.29 8.28
CA MET A 1 26.02 -4.91 7.80
C MET A 1 25.46 -3.93 8.82
N SER A 2 25.20 -2.68 8.42
CA SER A 2 24.65 -1.69 9.36
C SER A 2 23.23 -2.08 9.72
N SER A 3 22.99 -2.54 10.95
CA SER A 3 21.62 -2.77 11.43
C SER A 3 21.05 -1.42 11.88
N GLY A 4 20.66 -0.60 10.90
CA GLY A 4 19.77 0.52 11.18
C GLY A 4 18.47 0.02 11.83
N PRO A 5 17.72 0.89 12.53
CA PRO A 5 16.43 0.50 13.07
C PRO A 5 15.52 -0.03 11.96
N LEU A 6 14.75 -1.08 12.25
CA LEU A 6 13.77 -1.66 11.32
C LEU A 6 12.79 -0.59 10.83
N ARG A 7 12.66 -0.45 9.51
CA ARG A 7 11.73 0.48 8.82
C ARG A 7 10.81 -0.34 7.94
N ILE A 8 9.50 -0.14 8.05
CA ILE A 8 8.49 -0.98 7.40
C ILE A 8 7.63 -0.12 6.47
N ALA A 9 7.61 -0.45 5.19
CA ALA A 9 6.59 0.02 4.26
C ALA A 9 5.52 -1.08 4.11
N SER A 10 4.26 -0.76 4.40
CA SER A 10 3.15 -1.70 4.27
C SER A 10 2.24 -1.30 3.10
N LEU A 11 2.09 -2.18 2.12
CA LEU A 11 1.43 -1.86 0.85
C LEU A 11 0.01 -2.42 0.72
N LEU A 12 -0.54 -3.01 1.80
CA LEU A 12 -1.92 -3.49 1.89
C LEU A 12 -2.53 -3.14 3.26
N PRO A 13 -3.86 -2.93 3.34
CA PRO A 13 -4.55 -2.69 4.61
C PRO A 13 -4.29 -3.79 5.63
N SER A 14 -4.57 -5.05 5.28
CA SER A 14 -4.41 -6.18 6.20
C SER A 14 -2.98 -6.34 6.72
N THR A 15 -1.96 -6.13 5.88
CA THR A 15 -0.56 -6.21 6.34
C THR A 15 -0.19 -5.07 7.28
N THR A 16 -0.83 -3.91 7.13
CA THR A 16 -0.63 -2.76 8.03
C THR A 16 -1.22 -3.06 9.38
N GLU A 17 -2.45 -3.57 9.42
CA GLU A 17 -3.13 -3.96 10.65
C GLU A 17 -2.37 -5.05 11.38
N ILE A 18 -1.88 -6.07 10.66
CA ILE A 18 -1.05 -7.14 11.22
C ILE A 18 0.25 -6.58 11.81
N ALA A 19 0.96 -5.69 11.10
CA ALA A 19 2.19 -5.08 11.60
C ALA A 19 1.94 -4.28 12.88
N CYS A 20 0.85 -3.50 12.93
CA CYS A 20 0.46 -2.77 14.14
C CYS A 20 0.09 -3.72 15.29
N ALA A 21 -0.68 -4.77 15.03
CA ALA A 21 -1.05 -5.78 16.04
C ALA A 21 0.16 -6.51 16.62
N LEU A 22 1.24 -6.66 15.83
CA LEU A 22 2.52 -7.22 16.26
C LEU A 22 3.41 -6.21 17.01
N GLY A 23 2.96 -4.97 17.21
CA GLY A 23 3.70 -3.93 17.95
C GLY A 23 4.69 -3.15 17.10
N PHE A 24 4.59 -3.16 15.77
CA PHE A 24 5.49 -2.43 14.86
C PHE A 24 4.93 -1.13 14.30
N GLN A 25 3.89 -0.57 14.92
CA GLN A 25 3.26 0.67 14.43
C GLN A 25 4.25 1.84 14.34
N ASP A 26 5.15 1.98 15.33
CA ASP A 26 6.21 2.99 15.38
C ASP A 26 7.29 2.81 14.30
N ARG A 27 7.33 1.63 13.66
CA ARG A 27 8.28 1.29 12.59
C ARG A 27 7.71 1.48 11.19
N LEU A 28 6.42 1.78 11.07
CA LEU A 28 5.81 2.05 9.79
C LEU A 28 6.32 3.40 9.25
N VAL A 29 6.89 3.37 8.05
CA VAL A 29 7.38 4.57 7.34
C VAL A 29 6.52 4.95 6.15
N GLY A 30 5.61 4.07 5.73
CA GLY A 30 4.66 4.33 4.66
C GLY A 30 3.57 3.26 4.59
N ARG A 31 2.44 3.63 3.99
CA ARG A 31 1.20 2.83 3.97
C ARG A 31 0.56 2.77 2.58
N SER A 32 -0.40 1.87 2.40
CA SER A 32 -1.25 1.88 1.21
C SER A 32 -2.27 3.03 1.25
N HIS A 33 -2.86 3.38 0.11
CA HIS A 33 -3.91 4.41 0.01
C HIS A 33 -5.20 4.03 0.75
N GLU A 34 -5.41 2.75 1.02
CA GLU A 34 -6.61 2.23 1.71
C GLU A 34 -6.38 1.99 3.21
N CYS A 35 -5.15 2.16 3.70
CA CYS A 35 -4.81 1.88 5.10
C CYS A 35 -5.29 3.00 6.04
N GLY A 36 -6.49 2.90 6.61
CA GLY A 36 -7.03 3.87 7.57
C GLY A 36 -7.03 3.41 9.04
N PHE A 37 -6.50 2.23 9.35
CA PHE A 37 -6.60 1.61 10.68
C PHE A 37 -5.29 0.88 11.06
N PRO A 38 -4.89 0.86 12.34
CA PRO A 38 -5.48 1.58 13.48
C PRO A 38 -5.22 3.09 13.44
N ALA A 39 -5.89 3.86 14.30
CA ALA A 39 -5.64 5.30 14.41
C ALA A 39 -4.16 5.60 14.71
N GLY A 40 -3.67 6.71 14.16
CA GLY A 40 -2.30 7.17 14.31
C GLY A 40 -1.37 6.81 13.15
N ILE A 41 -1.87 6.14 12.11
CA ILE A 41 -1.11 5.86 10.87
C ILE A 41 -1.43 6.84 9.74
N GLU A 42 -2.40 7.73 9.93
CA GLU A 42 -2.93 8.62 8.89
C GLU A 42 -1.90 9.65 8.40
N GLY A 43 -0.94 9.99 9.25
CA GLY A 43 0.17 10.87 8.88
C GLY A 43 1.26 10.20 8.02
N LEU A 44 1.23 8.87 7.86
CA LEU A 44 2.24 8.17 7.08
C LEU A 44 2.05 8.42 5.58
N PRO A 45 3.17 8.58 4.83
CA PRO A 45 3.13 8.67 3.37
C PRO A 45 2.36 7.52 2.74
N VAL A 46 1.47 7.86 1.80
CA VAL A 46 0.79 6.88 0.95
C VAL A 46 1.73 6.49 -0.19
N LEU A 47 1.92 5.19 -0.37
CA LEU A 47 2.88 4.62 -1.33
C LEU A 47 2.23 3.87 -2.50
N THR A 48 0.91 3.88 -2.56
CA THR A 48 0.17 3.16 -3.60
C THR A 48 -0.99 3.98 -4.14
N GLN A 49 -1.42 3.66 -5.36
CA GLN A 49 -2.60 4.25 -5.99
C GLN A 49 -3.30 3.18 -6.84
N PRO A 50 -4.64 3.17 -6.96
CA PRO A 50 -5.32 2.28 -7.88
C PRO A 50 -4.94 2.62 -9.33
N LYS A 51 -4.78 1.59 -10.17
CA LYS A 51 -4.67 1.76 -11.64
C LYS A 51 -6.03 1.86 -12.33
N LEU A 52 -7.10 1.66 -11.56
CA LEU A 52 -8.47 1.56 -12.02
C LEU A 52 -9.21 2.83 -11.64
N ASP A 53 -10.17 3.23 -12.49
CA ASP A 53 -11.08 4.33 -12.18
C ASP A 53 -12.27 3.77 -11.39
N ALA A 54 -12.34 4.14 -10.11
CA ALA A 54 -13.40 3.70 -9.21
C ALA A 54 -14.77 4.34 -9.50
N THR A 55 -14.86 5.31 -10.42
CA THR A 55 -16.12 5.93 -10.83
C THR A 55 -16.88 5.14 -11.90
N GLN A 56 -16.21 4.15 -12.52
CA GLN A 56 -16.81 3.26 -13.51
C GLN A 56 -17.84 2.30 -12.90
N SER A 57 -18.67 1.69 -13.75
CA SER A 57 -19.57 0.63 -13.29
C SER A 57 -18.79 -0.60 -12.82
N SER A 58 -19.37 -1.41 -11.92
CA SER A 58 -18.73 -2.64 -11.44
C SER A 58 -18.34 -3.59 -12.58
N ARG A 59 -19.11 -3.63 -13.67
CA ARG A 59 -18.81 -4.45 -14.85
C ARG A 59 -17.55 -3.98 -15.58
N GLU A 60 -17.37 -2.67 -15.70
CA GLU A 60 -16.20 -2.06 -16.36
C GLU A 60 -14.94 -2.19 -15.50
N ILE A 61 -15.07 -2.00 -14.18
CA ILE A 61 -13.99 -2.25 -13.22
C ILE A 61 -13.52 -3.70 -13.31
N ASP A 62 -14.46 -4.65 -13.26
CA ASP A 62 -14.19 -6.08 -13.34
C ASP A 62 -13.54 -6.49 -14.68
N ALA A 63 -13.97 -5.89 -15.80
CA ALA A 63 -13.31 -6.07 -17.09
C ALA A 63 -11.86 -5.56 -17.07
N SER A 64 -11.61 -4.41 -16.47
CA SER A 64 -10.28 -3.78 -16.36
C SER A 64 -9.35 -4.57 -15.42
N VAL A 65 -9.85 -5.04 -14.27
CA VAL A 65 -9.13 -5.93 -13.37
C VAL A 65 -8.71 -7.20 -14.09
N ARG A 66 -9.65 -7.86 -14.80
CA ARG A 66 -9.33 -9.07 -15.57
C ARG A 66 -8.26 -8.81 -16.64
N ALA A 67 -8.26 -7.65 -17.28
CA ALA A 67 -7.23 -7.30 -18.24
C ALA A 67 -5.84 -7.23 -17.58
N LEU A 68 -5.71 -6.51 -16.46
CA LEU A 68 -4.45 -6.40 -15.72
C LEU A 68 -3.95 -7.76 -15.22
N VAL A 69 -4.84 -8.57 -14.64
CA VAL A 69 -4.49 -9.89 -14.10
C VAL A 69 -4.04 -10.84 -15.20
N ARG A 70 -4.68 -10.83 -16.38
CA ARG A 70 -4.23 -11.64 -17.53
C ARG A 70 -2.80 -11.32 -17.95
N ASP A 71 -2.40 -10.06 -17.83
CA ASP A 71 -1.05 -9.59 -18.18
C ASP A 71 -0.05 -9.74 -17.01
N GLY A 72 -0.47 -10.36 -15.89
CA GLY A 72 0.37 -10.53 -14.69
C GLY A 72 0.68 -9.21 -13.97
N LEU A 73 -0.11 -8.16 -14.20
CA LEU A 73 0.10 -6.84 -13.64
C LEU A 73 -0.70 -6.66 -12.34
N SER A 74 -0.09 -6.01 -11.35
CA SER A 74 -0.80 -5.55 -10.15
C SER A 74 -1.88 -4.52 -10.51
N VAL A 75 -3.02 -4.55 -9.81
CA VAL A 75 -4.08 -3.53 -9.88
C VAL A 75 -3.70 -2.20 -9.21
N TYR A 76 -2.62 -2.20 -8.45
CA TYR A 76 -2.08 -1.02 -7.76
C TYR A 76 -0.75 -0.60 -8.38
N ARG A 77 -0.52 0.71 -8.45
CA ARG A 77 0.78 1.31 -8.71
C ARG A 77 1.49 1.51 -7.36
N VAL A 78 2.80 1.27 -7.32
CA VAL A 78 3.66 1.62 -6.18
C VAL A 78 4.46 2.86 -6.55
N ASP A 79 4.53 3.84 -5.64
CA ASP A 79 5.40 5.00 -5.79
C ASP A 79 6.84 4.64 -5.41
N ALA A 80 7.62 4.28 -6.43
CA ALA A 80 9.00 3.84 -6.26
C ALA A 80 9.95 4.98 -5.86
N GLU A 81 9.64 6.23 -6.22
CA GLU A 81 10.45 7.38 -5.82
C GLU A 81 10.24 7.66 -4.34
N ARG A 82 8.97 7.78 -3.91
CA ARG A 82 8.65 7.99 -2.51
C ARG A 82 9.13 6.85 -1.62
N LEU A 83 9.05 5.59 -2.09
CA LEU A 83 9.58 4.46 -1.34
C LEU A 83 11.11 4.54 -1.17
N ARG A 84 11.85 5.02 -2.18
CA ARG A 84 13.30 5.21 -2.09
C ARG A 84 13.70 6.31 -1.10
N GLU A 85 12.93 7.39 -1.01
CA GLU A 85 13.13 8.45 -0.01
C GLU A 85 12.97 7.96 1.44
N LEU A 86 12.23 6.85 1.62
CA LEU A 86 11.97 6.22 2.91
C LEU A 86 12.89 5.02 3.20
N ALA A 87 13.85 4.71 2.32
CA ALA A 87 14.82 3.62 2.51
C ALA A 87 15.97 4.01 3.45
#